data_AF-A0A2V9AHB5-F1
#
_entry.id   AF-A0A2V9AHB5-F1
#
_cell.length_a   1.000
_cell.length_b   1.000
_cell.length_c   1.000
_cell.angle_alpha   90.00
_cell.angle_beta   90.00
_cell.angle_gamma   90.00
#
_symmetry.space_group_name_H-M   'P 1'
#
loop_
_entity.id
_entity.type
_entity.pdbx_description
1 polymer ?
#
loop_
_entity_poly.entity_id
_entity_poly.type
_entity_poly.pdbx_seq_one_letter_code
_entity_poly.pdbx_strand_id
1 'polypeptide(L)'
;MLGRKEKRSQQEVEVMLSTIGEHPMSGELASMENVSSYGVRVRTERPWKPDTSVLFKSAQRDWIRARVIYCQSLNDKSFAVGLELPASGHVTDAGKDWDLTVRYRCPACGKGYAVVEWKKSPKCRQCGAELRIDDEPRKSPPQGS
;
A
#
# COMPACT_ATOMS: atom_id res chain seq x y z
N MET A 1 -3.12 -3.02 -29.33
CA MET A 1 -3.57 -2.87 -27.94
C MET A 1 -2.78 -3.85 -27.08
N LEU A 2 -1.74 -3.42 -26.37
CA LEU A 2 -1.08 -4.32 -25.42
C LEU A 2 -1.71 -4.11 -24.04
N GLY A 3 -2.66 -4.99 -23.72
CA GLY A 3 -3.24 -5.11 -22.39
C GLY A 3 -2.20 -5.62 -21.37
N ARG A 4 -2.52 -5.49 -20.09
CA ARG A 4 -1.66 -5.93 -18.98
C ARG A 4 -1.47 -7.46 -19.02
N LYS A 5 -0.27 -7.93 -18.70
CA LYS A 5 0.11 -9.36 -18.67
C LYS A 5 -0.54 -10.14 -17.51
N GLU A 6 -0.96 -9.46 -16.43
CA GLU A 6 -1.57 -10.09 -15.25
C GLU A 6 -2.81 -9.34 -14.76
N LYS A 7 -3.75 -10.09 -14.15
CA LYS A 7 -4.86 -9.54 -13.35
C LYS A 7 -4.30 -8.89 -12.08
N ARG A 8 -4.99 -7.87 -11.54
CA ARG A 8 -4.62 -7.20 -10.29
C ARG A 8 -5.70 -7.37 -9.23
N SER A 9 -5.31 -7.68 -8.00
CA SER A 9 -6.20 -7.72 -6.84
C SER A 9 -6.29 -6.34 -6.21
N GLN A 10 -7.51 -5.84 -5.98
CA GLN A 10 -7.72 -4.60 -5.22
C GLN A 10 -7.51 -4.87 -3.73
N GLN A 11 -6.67 -4.06 -3.10
CA GLN A 11 -6.38 -4.16 -1.67
C GLN A 11 -6.11 -2.76 -1.14
N GLU A 12 -6.72 -2.40 -0.01
CA GLU A 12 -6.49 -1.11 0.67
C GLU A 12 -5.70 -1.35 1.96
N VAL A 13 -4.44 -1.75 1.79
CA VAL A 13 -3.49 -2.09 2.87
C VAL A 13 -2.43 -1.01 3.00
N GLU A 14 -2.07 -0.63 4.22
CA GLU A 14 -0.95 0.29 4.44
C GLU A 14 0.42 -0.37 4.20
N VAL A 15 1.27 0.35 3.48
CA VAL A 15 2.62 -0.06 3.09
C VAL A 15 3.59 1.10 3.28
N MET A 16 4.89 0.81 3.29
CA MET A 16 5.91 1.85 3.44
C MET A 16 6.77 1.97 2.17
N LEU A 17 7.08 3.20 1.79
CA LEU A 17 8.05 3.51 0.72
C LEU A 17 9.17 4.38 1.29
N SER A 18 10.42 4.06 0.96
CA SER A 18 11.57 4.88 1.34
C SER A 18 12.55 5.05 0.18
N THR A 19 13.30 6.15 0.16
CA THR A 19 14.42 6.32 -0.77
C THR A 19 15.56 5.38 -0.37
N ILE A 20 16.26 4.81 -1.34
CA ILE A 20 17.45 4.00 -1.04
C ILE A 20 18.53 4.89 -0.42
N GLY A 21 19.11 4.44 0.70
CA GLY A 21 20.18 5.16 1.41
C GLY A 21 19.68 6.15 2.46
N GLU A 22 18.37 6.42 2.51
CA GLU A 22 17.78 7.10 3.66
C GLU A 22 17.54 6.14 4.82
N HIS A 23 17.55 6.68 6.04
CA HIS A 23 17.30 5.88 7.25
C HIS A 23 15.90 5.24 7.17
N PRO A 24 15.70 3.96 7.53
CA PRO A 24 14.41 3.27 7.43
C PRO A 24 13.22 3.97 8.13
N MET A 25 13.50 4.95 9.00
CA MET A 25 12.54 5.75 9.75
C MET A 25 12.00 6.96 8.97
N SER A 26 12.58 7.33 7.82
CA SER A 26 12.08 8.41 6.94
C SER A 26 11.09 7.93 5.86
N GLY A 27 10.71 6.64 5.93
CA GLY A 27 9.75 6.06 5.01
C GLY A 27 8.39 6.76 5.03
N GLU A 28 7.84 7.00 3.85
CA GLU A 28 6.48 7.45 3.67
C GLU A 28 5.49 6.30 3.83
N LEU A 29 4.39 6.58 4.52
CA LEU A 29 3.28 5.64 4.61
C LEU A 29 2.32 5.82 3.43
N ALA A 30 2.14 4.77 2.64
CA ALA A 30 1.27 4.77 1.48
C ALA A 30 0.11 3.78 1.64
N SER A 31 -0.95 3.96 0.84
CA SER A 31 -2.01 2.94 0.69
C SER A 31 -1.72 2.12 -0.54
N MET A 32 -1.59 0.82 -0.43
CA MET A 32 -1.77 -0.04 -1.59
C MET A 32 -3.18 0.17 -2.15
N GLU A 33 -3.31 0.21 -3.48
CA GLU A 33 -4.61 0.23 -4.17
C GLU A 33 -4.85 -1.06 -4.95
N ASN A 34 -3.79 -1.60 -5.56
CA ASN A 34 -3.83 -2.91 -6.20
C ASN A 34 -2.44 -3.52 -6.36
N VAL A 35 -2.43 -4.84 -6.52
CA VAL A 35 -1.20 -5.64 -6.58
C VAL A 35 -1.29 -6.76 -7.60
N SER A 36 -0.13 -7.15 -8.11
CA SER A 36 0.16 -8.29 -9.00
C SER A 36 1.48 -8.91 -8.58
N SER A 37 1.87 -10.03 -9.19
CA SER A 37 3.12 -10.73 -8.85
C SER A 37 4.35 -9.85 -9.02
N TYR A 38 4.31 -8.94 -10.00
CA TYR A 38 5.45 -8.12 -10.44
C TYR A 38 5.27 -6.62 -10.20
N GLY A 39 4.17 -6.20 -9.57
CA GLY A 39 3.91 -4.78 -9.46
C GLY A 39 2.81 -4.43 -8.51
N VAL A 40 2.93 -3.24 -7.93
CA VAL A 40 1.98 -2.68 -6.98
C VAL A 40 1.68 -1.24 -7.37
N ARG A 41 0.42 -0.83 -7.21
CA ARG A 41 0.04 0.57 -7.24
C ARG A 41 -0.22 1.01 -5.82
N VAL A 42 0.42 2.10 -5.42
CA VAL A 42 0.25 2.72 -4.11
C VAL A 42 -0.20 4.17 -4.26
N ARG A 43 -0.85 4.70 -3.23
CA ARG A 43 -1.22 6.10 -3.08
C ARG A 43 -0.33 6.74 -2.04
N THR A 44 0.38 7.79 -2.45
CA THR A 44 1.34 8.56 -1.64
C THR A 44 0.85 9.99 -1.48
N GLU A 45 1.37 10.71 -0.47
CA GLU A 45 1.12 12.13 -0.25
C GLU A 45 2.12 12.99 -1.01
N ARG A 46 3.36 12.51 -1.18
CA ARG A 46 4.39 13.18 -2.00
C ARG A 46 4.58 12.50 -3.36
N PRO A 47 5.06 13.24 -4.38
CA PRO A 47 5.40 12.65 -5.67
C PRO A 47 6.67 11.80 -5.58
N TRP A 48 6.75 10.77 -6.42
CA TRP A 48 7.94 9.93 -6.58
C TRP A 48 8.46 10.03 -8.02
N LYS A 49 9.77 10.20 -8.17
CA LYS A 49 10.37 10.36 -9.49
C LYS A 49 10.33 9.02 -10.26
N PRO A 50 9.80 8.96 -11.49
CA PRO A 50 9.89 7.76 -12.33
C PRO A 50 11.33 7.30 -12.55
N ASP A 51 11.49 6.01 -12.81
CA ASP A 51 12.76 5.30 -13.00
C ASP A 51 13.73 5.34 -11.82
N THR A 52 13.25 5.75 -10.64
CA THR A 52 14.04 5.68 -9.40
C THR A 52 13.82 4.38 -8.65
N SER A 53 14.90 3.90 -8.03
CA SER A 53 14.85 2.74 -7.14
C SER A 53 14.49 3.16 -5.73
N VAL A 54 13.51 2.48 -5.16
CA VAL A 54 12.96 2.74 -3.83
C VAL A 54 12.98 1.46 -3.00
N LEU A 55 12.87 1.60 -1.69
CA LEU A 55 12.57 0.50 -0.79
C LEU A 55 11.06 0.46 -0.58
N PHE A 56 10.47 -0.71 -0.79
CA PHE A 56 9.07 -1.00 -0.54
C PHE A 56 8.97 -2.04 0.57
N LYS A 57 8.09 -1.81 1.54
CA LYS A 57 7.80 -2.75 2.62
C LYS A 57 6.31 -2.95 2.76
N SER A 58 5.89 -4.20 2.63
CA SER A 58 4.54 -4.66 2.97
C SER A 58 4.48 -5.19 4.40
N ALA A 59 3.34 -5.73 4.83
CA ALA A 59 3.11 -6.10 6.23
C ALA A 59 4.10 -7.17 6.75
N GLN A 60 4.35 -8.23 5.98
CA GLN A 60 5.19 -9.38 6.37
C GLN A 60 6.63 -9.32 5.90
N ARG A 61 6.98 -8.43 4.98
CA ARG A 61 8.24 -8.55 4.25
C ARG A 61 9.31 -7.61 4.78
N ASP A 62 10.55 -8.06 4.63
CA ASP A 62 11.69 -7.17 4.64
C ASP A 62 11.55 -6.11 3.54
N TRP A 63 12.30 -5.03 3.70
CA TRP A 63 12.42 -4.02 2.66
C TRP A 63 12.91 -4.67 1.37
N ILE A 64 12.09 -4.62 0.33
CA ILE A 64 12.48 -5.03 -1.02
C ILE A 64 12.77 -3.81 -1.86
N ARG A 65 13.75 -3.93 -2.77
CA ARG A 65 13.96 -2.91 -3.79
C ARG A 65 12.83 -2.98 -4.80
N ALA A 66 12.32 -1.83 -5.20
CA ALA A 66 11.33 -1.67 -6.25
C ALA A 66 11.72 -0.50 -7.14
N ARG A 67 11.19 -0.43 -8.36
CA ARG A 67 11.40 0.68 -9.29
C ARG A 67 10.10 1.44 -9.51
N VAL A 68 10.15 2.77 -9.45
CA VAL A 68 9.00 3.62 -9.81
C VAL A 68 8.83 3.60 -11.31
N ILE A 69 7.71 3.05 -11.82
CA ILE A 69 7.39 3.01 -13.25
C ILE A 69 6.58 4.25 -13.66
N TYR A 70 5.73 4.75 -12.78
CA TYR A 70 5.01 6.00 -13.01
C TYR A 70 4.64 6.68 -11.70
N CYS A 71 4.42 7.99 -11.77
CA CYS A 71 3.81 8.79 -10.72
C CYS A 71 2.79 9.74 -11.35
N GLN A 72 1.54 9.64 -10.93
CA GLN A 72 0.43 10.43 -11.45
C GLN A 72 -0.21 11.23 -10.31
N SER A 73 -0.29 12.56 -10.44
CA SER A 73 -1.07 13.37 -9.50
C SER A 73 -2.56 13.02 -9.62
N LEU A 74 -3.20 12.77 -8.48
CA LEU A 74 -4.64 12.53 -8.39
C LEU A 74 -5.38 13.79 -7.94
N ASN A 75 -4.77 14.54 -7.02
CA ASN A 75 -5.17 15.86 -6.55
C ASN A 75 -3.94 16.56 -5.92
N ASP A 76 -4.15 17.75 -5.36
CA ASP A 76 -3.09 18.61 -4.81
C ASP A 76 -2.22 17.96 -3.72
N LYS A 77 -2.69 16.87 -3.09
CA LYS A 77 -2.01 16.21 -1.96
C LYS A 77 -1.93 14.69 -2.10
N SER A 78 -2.19 14.14 -3.28
CA SER A 78 -2.09 12.70 -3.45
C SER A 78 -1.66 12.29 -4.85
N PHE A 79 -0.84 11.25 -4.88
CA PHE A 79 -0.26 10.70 -6.08
C PHE A 79 -0.50 9.20 -6.14
N ALA A 80 -0.76 8.70 -7.33
CA ALA A 80 -0.71 7.29 -7.62
C ALA A 80 0.66 6.92 -8.17
N VAL A 81 1.33 6.00 -7.50
CA VAL A 81 2.68 5.55 -7.84
C VAL A 81 2.61 4.08 -8.22
N GLY A 82 3.07 3.77 -9.42
CA GLY A 82 3.25 2.40 -9.88
C GLY A 82 4.66 1.93 -9.57
N LEU A 83 4.78 0.83 -8.85
CA LEU A 83 6.05 0.19 -8.57
C LEU A 83 6.14 -1.13 -9.34
N GLU A 84 7.30 -1.38 -9.90
CA GLU A 84 7.73 -2.69 -10.38
C GLU A 84 8.54 -3.38 -9.28
N LEU A 85 8.19 -4.63 -9.02
CA LEU A 85 8.80 -5.48 -8.01
C LEU A 85 9.69 -6.52 -8.70
N PRO A 86 10.81 -6.93 -8.08
CA PRO A 86 11.68 -7.94 -8.64
C PRO A 86 10.93 -9.27 -8.76
N ALA A 87 11.30 -10.08 -9.75
CA ALA A 87 10.65 -11.37 -10.00
C ALA A 87 10.72 -12.33 -8.80
N SER A 88 11.76 -12.25 -7.97
CA SER A 88 11.89 -13.01 -6.72
C SER A 88 11.06 -12.44 -5.55
N GLY A 89 10.52 -11.23 -5.70
CA GLY A 89 9.73 -10.51 -4.71
C GLY A 89 8.24 -10.81 -4.78
N HIS A 90 7.84 -12.01 -5.19
CA HIS A 90 6.44 -12.43 -5.40
C HIS A 90 5.49 -11.88 -4.32
N VAL A 91 4.71 -10.83 -4.63
CA VAL A 91 3.62 -10.33 -3.75
C VAL A 91 2.34 -11.13 -4.01
N THR A 92 2.47 -12.38 -4.43
CA THR A 92 1.34 -13.30 -4.64
C THR A 92 0.68 -13.73 -3.33
N ASP A 93 1.37 -13.54 -2.20
CA ASP A 93 0.84 -13.80 -0.85
C ASP A 93 0.16 -12.57 -0.24
N ALA A 94 -0.37 -11.68 -1.08
CA ALA A 94 -1.18 -10.54 -0.63
C ALA A 94 -2.40 -10.99 0.22
N GLY A 95 -2.84 -12.25 0.08
CA GLY A 95 -3.81 -12.89 0.97
C GLY A 95 -3.30 -13.14 2.39
N LYS A 96 -2.01 -13.44 2.57
CA LYS A 96 -1.40 -13.59 3.91
C LYS A 96 -1.15 -12.24 4.57
N ASP A 97 -0.72 -11.23 3.80
CA ASP A 97 -0.51 -9.87 4.33
C ASP A 97 -1.80 -9.27 4.88
N TRP A 98 -2.95 -9.56 4.26
CA TRP A 98 -4.28 -9.17 4.76
C TRP A 98 -4.58 -9.70 6.17
N ASP A 99 -4.15 -10.92 6.48
CA ASP A 99 -4.41 -11.53 7.79
C ASP A 99 -3.64 -10.88 8.94
N LEU A 100 -2.56 -10.15 8.63
CA LEU A 100 -1.75 -9.39 9.59
C LEU A 100 -2.09 -7.89 9.62
N THR A 101 -3.14 -7.49 8.91
CA THR A 101 -3.68 -6.15 9.04
C THR A 101 -4.86 -6.16 10.01
N VAL A 102 -4.84 -5.22 10.94
CA VAL A 102 -5.98 -4.89 11.78
C VAL A 102 -6.87 -3.95 10.97
N ARG A 103 -8.17 -4.23 10.93
CA ARG A 103 -9.12 -3.31 10.32
C ARG A 103 -9.40 -2.17 11.26
N TYR A 104 -9.40 -0.98 10.69
CA TYR A 104 -9.74 0.24 11.38
C TYR A 104 -10.85 0.95 10.62
N ARG A 105 -11.68 1.70 11.34
CA ARG A 105 -12.71 2.56 10.80
C ARG A 105 -12.53 3.97 11.32
N CYS A 106 -12.66 4.95 10.42
CA CYS A 106 -12.66 6.34 10.82
C CYS A 106 -14.00 6.70 11.48
N PRO A 107 -14.02 7.23 12.71
CA PRO A 107 -15.27 7.63 13.37
C PRO A 107 -15.91 8.87 12.72
N ALA A 108 -15.14 9.69 11.99
CA ALA A 108 -15.62 10.93 11.40
C ALA A 108 -16.18 10.76 9.97
N CYS A 109 -15.54 9.94 9.12
CA CYS A 109 -15.98 9.74 7.73
C CYS A 109 -16.42 8.30 7.39
N GLY A 110 -16.34 7.37 8.35
CA GLY A 110 -16.75 5.98 8.15
C GLY A 110 -15.82 5.13 7.28
N LYS A 111 -14.75 5.72 6.71
CA LYS A 111 -13.84 5.00 5.82
C LYS A 111 -13.07 3.90 6.56
N GLY A 112 -13.02 2.71 5.95
CA GLY A 112 -12.26 1.56 6.44
C GLY A 112 -10.79 1.60 5.98
N TYR A 113 -9.90 1.05 6.80
CA TYR A 113 -8.47 0.96 6.55
C TYR A 113 -7.97 -0.40 7.03
N ALA A 114 -7.11 -1.05 6.26
CA ALA A 114 -6.35 -2.19 6.74
C ALA A 114 -4.95 -1.73 7.13
N VAL A 115 -4.69 -1.69 8.43
CA VAL A 115 -3.48 -1.14 9.01
C VAL A 115 -2.63 -2.27 9.56
N VAL A 116 -1.35 -2.25 9.25
CA VAL A 116 -0.35 -3.17 9.81
C VAL A 116 -0.22 -2.97 11.32
N GLU A 117 -0.15 -4.07 12.08
CA GLU A 117 -0.20 -4.07 13.55
C GLU A 117 0.87 -3.19 14.22
N TRP A 118 2.04 -3.03 13.61
CA TRP A 118 3.14 -2.22 14.17
C TRP A 118 2.90 -0.70 14.10
N LYS A 119 1.84 -0.23 13.45
CA LYS A 119 1.52 1.20 13.38
C LYS A 119 0.75 1.66 14.62
N LYS A 120 1.39 2.50 15.44
CA LYS A 120 0.76 3.16 16.59
C LYS A 120 -0.09 4.35 16.12
N SER A 121 -1.31 4.48 16.67
CA SER A 121 -2.25 5.60 16.43
C SER A 121 -2.46 5.97 14.96
N PRO A 122 -2.99 5.06 14.13
CA PRO A 122 -3.20 5.35 12.72
C PRO A 122 -4.26 6.44 12.52
N LYS A 123 -3.98 7.38 11.61
CA LYS A 123 -4.88 8.51 11.29
C LYS A 123 -5.59 8.31 9.94
N CYS A 124 -6.80 8.83 9.85
CA CYS A 124 -7.61 8.84 8.65
C CYS A 124 -7.00 9.76 7.60
N ARG A 125 -6.75 9.22 6.41
CA ARG A 125 -6.22 10.02 5.29
C ARG A 125 -7.19 11.06 4.74
N GLN A 126 -8.50 10.89 4.99
CA GLN A 126 -9.52 11.79 4.46
C GLN A 126 -9.78 13.00 5.35
N CYS A 127 -9.73 12.84 6.67
CA CYS A 127 -10.10 13.90 7.62
C CYS A 127 -9.10 14.09 8.77
N GLY A 128 -8.04 13.29 8.86
CA GLY A 128 -7.02 13.39 9.91
C GLY A 128 -7.40 12.82 11.28
N ALA A 129 -8.65 12.40 11.48
CA ALA A 129 -9.11 11.80 12.74
C ALA A 129 -8.36 10.49 13.07
N GLU A 130 -8.13 10.21 14.34
CA GLU A 130 -7.57 8.93 14.77
C GLU A 130 -8.55 7.79 14.46
N LEU A 131 -8.01 6.72 13.87
CA LEU A 131 -8.80 5.56 13.48
C LEU A 131 -9.05 4.65 14.69
N ARG A 132 -10.22 4.02 14.72
CA ARG A 132 -10.58 3.03 15.74
C ARG A 132 -10.58 1.64 15.14
N ILE A 133 -10.26 0.62 15.94
CA ILE A 133 -10.36 -0.77 15.49
C ILE A 133 -11.80 -1.02 15.05
N ASP A 134 -11.95 -1.65 13.89
CA ASP A 134 -13.25 -2.06 13.38
C ASP A 134 -13.60 -3.40 14.01
N ASP A 135 -14.53 -3.39 14.96
CA ASP A 135 -14.96 -4.59 15.69
C ASP A 135 -15.82 -5.53 14.81
N GLU A 136 -16.13 -5.16 13.56
CA GLU A 136 -16.85 -6.08 12.66
C GLU A 136 -16.01 -7.32 12.31
N PRO A 137 -16.62 -8.52 12.34
CA PRO A 137 -15.94 -9.76 12.01
C PRO A 137 -15.36 -9.70 10.59
N ARG A 138 -14.13 -10.21 10.43
CA ARG A 138 -13.41 -10.26 9.17
C ARG A 138 -14.27 -10.92 8.09
N LYS A 139 -14.82 -10.12 7.17
CA LYS A 139 -15.35 -10.64 5.89
C LYS A 139 -14.15 -11.09 5.06
N SER A 140 -14.20 -12.29 4.49
CA SER A 140 -13.17 -12.88 3.64
C SER A 140 -12.62 -11.85 2.63
N PRO A 141 -11.34 -11.92 2.24
CA PRO A 141 -10.83 -11.11 1.14
C PRO A 141 -11.77 -11.24 -0.07
N PRO A 142 -11.97 -10.19 -0.88
CA PRO A 142 -12.64 -10.35 -2.16
C PRO A 142 -11.90 -11.44 -2.95
N GLN A 143 -12.52 -12.61 -3.07
CA GLN A 143 -12.00 -13.70 -3.89
C GLN A 143 -12.13 -13.24 -5.33
N GLY A 144 -11.02 -12.77 -5.91
CA GLY A 144 -10.98 -12.35 -7.30
C GLY A 144 -11.32 -13.54 -8.20
N SER A 145 -12.41 -13.40 -8.97
CA SER A 145 -12.79 -14.29 -10.06
C SER A 145 -12.07 -13.92 -11.37
#